data_AF-A0A357EZL2-F1
#
_entry.id   AF-A0A357EZL2-F1
#
_cell.length_a   1.000
_cell.length_b   1.000
_cell.length_c   1.000
_cell.angle_alpha   90.00
_cell.angle_beta   90.00
_cell.angle_gamma   90.00
#
_symmetry.space_group_name_H-M   'P 1'
#
loop_
_entity.id
_entity.type
_entity.pdbx_description
1 polymer ?
#
loop_
_entity_poly.entity_id
_entity_poly.type
_entity_poly.pdbx_seq_one_letter_code
_entity_poly.pdbx_strand_id
1 'polypeptide(L)'
;MLEQNDKGIRRWRAAWIALGCALTLHVTDEALFGFLPVYNRVVIGLRESLGWVPFPTFTFRVWLTGLILGVITLFGLTPLITREREWLRVISLILAVIMVGNGLGHIVASVWWHVFAPGVYSSPLLLAAAIALFVTAKRVKPTSSAHGPN
;
A
#
# COMPACT_ATOMS: atom_id res chain seq x y z
N MET A 1 -23.72 -8.51 -18.27
CA MET A 1 -23.31 -7.71 -17.09
C MET A 1 -22.63 -8.55 -16.00
N LEU A 2 -23.15 -9.73 -15.63
CA LEU A 2 -22.54 -10.60 -14.60
C LEU A 2 -21.12 -11.07 -14.98
N GLU A 3 -20.92 -11.61 -16.19
CA GLU A 3 -19.62 -12.11 -16.66
C GLU A 3 -18.52 -11.03 -16.71
N GLN A 4 -18.87 -9.78 -17.06
CA GLN A 4 -17.93 -8.66 -17.06
C GLN A 4 -17.49 -8.29 -15.63
N ASN A 5 -18.38 -8.42 -14.65
CA ASN A 5 -18.07 -8.14 -13.25
C ASN A 5 -17.17 -9.23 -12.66
N ASP A 6 -17.40 -10.51 -13.01
CA ASP A 6 -16.55 -11.62 -12.56
C ASP A 6 -15.11 -11.49 -13.08
N LYS A 7 -14.94 -11.10 -14.34
CA LYS A 7 -13.63 -10.74 -14.90
C LYS A 7 -13.00 -9.55 -14.16
N GLY A 8 -13.80 -8.56 -13.77
CA GLY A 8 -13.37 -7.42 -12.95
C GLY A 8 -12.86 -7.82 -11.58
N ILE A 9 -13.61 -8.68 -10.87
CA ILE A 9 -13.25 -9.19 -9.53
C ILE A 9 -11.97 -10.02 -9.60
N ARG A 10 -11.81 -10.88 -10.62
CA ARG A 10 -10.57 -11.65 -10.81
C ARG A 10 -9.36 -10.74 -11.01
N ARG A 11 -9.50 -9.67 -11.80
CA ARG A 11 -8.43 -8.68 -12.01
C ARG A 11 -8.11 -7.90 -10.74
N TRP A 12 -9.14 -7.50 -9.98
CA TRP A 12 -8.97 -6.84 -8.69
C TRP A 12 -8.23 -7.74 -7.69
N ARG A 13 -8.64 -9.02 -7.57
CA ARG A 13 -7.96 -10.00 -6.72
C ARG A 13 -6.51 -10.22 -7.15
N ALA A 14 -6.24 -10.33 -8.46
CA ALA A 14 -4.88 -10.47 -8.96
C ALA A 14 -4.03 -9.23 -8.64
N ALA A 15 -4.58 -8.02 -8.79
CA ALA A 15 -3.89 -6.79 -8.45
C ALA A 15 -3.63 -6.65 -6.94
N TRP A 16 -4.54 -7.13 -6.10
CA TRP A 16 -4.35 -7.19 -4.65
C TRP A 16 -3.19 -8.11 -4.27
N ILE A 17 -3.15 -9.32 -4.83
CA ILE A 17 -2.03 -10.26 -4.62
C ILE A 17 -0.72 -9.64 -5.12
N ALA A 18 -0.73 -9.03 -6.31
CA ALA A 18 0.44 -8.36 -6.87
C ALA A 18 0.94 -7.23 -5.97
N LEU A 19 0.04 -6.43 -5.39
CA LEU A 19 0.42 -5.41 -4.41
C LEU A 19 1.03 -6.04 -3.16
N GLY A 20 0.47 -7.15 -2.65
CA GLY A 20 1.05 -7.88 -1.52
C GLY A 20 2.47 -8.35 -1.78
N CYS A 21 2.73 -8.93 -2.95
CA CYS A 21 4.07 -9.33 -3.36
C CYS A 21 5.01 -8.13 -3.50
N ALA A 22 4.55 -7.05 -4.16
CA ALA A 22 5.34 -5.83 -4.33
C ALA A 22 5.69 -5.18 -2.99
N LEU A 23 4.73 -5.11 -2.05
CA LEU A 23 4.96 -4.60 -0.71
C LEU A 23 5.94 -5.48 0.07
N THR A 24 5.84 -6.81 -0.04
CA THR A 24 6.81 -7.73 0.59
C THR A 24 8.23 -7.48 0.09
N LEU A 25 8.39 -7.35 -1.24
CA LEU A 25 9.68 -7.03 -1.84
C LEU A 25 10.17 -5.65 -1.37
N HIS A 26 9.27 -4.68 -1.30
CA HIS A 26 9.61 -3.31 -0.90
C HIS A 26 10.05 -3.21 0.55
N VAL A 27 9.36 -3.87 1.48
CA VAL A 27 9.79 -3.95 2.88
C VAL A 27 11.15 -4.65 3.01
N THR A 28 11.41 -5.64 2.15
CA THR A 28 12.72 -6.32 2.12
C THR A 28 13.82 -5.39 1.65
N ASP A 29 13.59 -4.63 0.57
CA ASP A 29 14.49 -3.59 0.06
C ASP A 29 14.77 -2.53 1.16
N GLU A 30 13.74 -1.96 1.76
CA GLU A 30 13.86 -1.01 2.86
C GLU A 30 14.68 -1.55 4.06
N ALA A 31 14.46 -2.81 4.43
CA ALA A 31 15.18 -3.45 5.52
C ALA A 31 16.66 -3.69 5.19
N LEU A 32 16.97 -4.08 3.95
CA LEU A 32 18.34 -4.35 3.51
C LEU A 32 19.17 -3.09 3.34
N PHE A 33 18.56 -1.99 2.87
CA PHE A 33 19.28 -0.75 2.56
C PHE A 33 19.16 0.32 3.65
N GLY A 34 18.51 0.02 4.78
CA GLY A 34 18.55 0.88 5.97
C GLY A 34 17.56 2.05 5.93
N PHE A 35 16.31 1.80 5.51
CA PHE A 35 15.23 2.79 5.52
C PHE A 35 14.96 3.36 6.92
N LEU A 36 14.84 2.50 7.93
CA LEU A 36 14.33 2.89 9.24
C LEU A 36 15.16 3.98 9.95
N PRO A 37 16.51 3.91 9.96
CA PRO A 37 17.33 5.01 10.48
C PRO A 37 17.09 6.35 9.76
N VAL A 38 16.89 6.34 8.44
CA VAL A 38 16.60 7.54 7.65
C VAL A 38 15.24 8.10 8.03
N TYR A 39 14.20 7.25 8.05
CA TYR A 39 12.84 7.62 8.46
C TYR A 39 12.81 8.25 9.86
N ASN A 40 13.40 7.58 10.86
CA ASN A 40 13.39 8.07 12.24
C ASN A 40 14.08 9.43 12.36
N ARG A 41 15.19 9.64 11.64
CA ARG A 41 15.89 10.94 11.64
C ARG A 41 15.03 12.05 11.04
N VAL A 42 14.35 11.78 9.92
CA VAL A 42 13.43 12.73 9.30
C VAL A 42 12.29 13.07 10.24
N VAL A 43 11.66 12.09 10.88
CA VAL A 43 10.56 12.31 11.84
C VAL A 43 11.02 13.17 13.02
N ILE A 44 12.20 12.91 13.59
CA ILE A 44 12.77 13.69 14.68
C ILE A 44 12.98 15.15 14.22
N GLY A 45 13.65 15.37 13.08
CA GLY A 45 13.91 16.72 12.58
C GLY A 45 12.63 17.49 12.26
N LEU A 46 11.61 16.82 11.73
CA LEU A 46 10.29 17.43 11.50
C LEU A 46 9.60 17.80 12.81
N ARG A 47 9.68 16.95 13.84
CA ARG A 47 9.09 17.23 15.15
C ARG A 47 9.78 18.38 15.86
N GLU A 48 11.11 18.47 15.76
CA GLU A 48 11.89 19.59 16.28
C GLU A 48 11.53 20.89 15.57
N SER A 49 11.28 20.84 14.26
CA SER A 49 10.93 22.02 13.45
C SER A 49 9.49 22.50 13.60
N LEU A 50 8.52 21.57 13.70
CA LEU A 50 7.09 21.89 13.61
C LEU A 50 6.33 21.65 14.92
N GLY A 51 6.88 20.89 15.88
CA GLY A 51 6.30 20.65 17.19
C GLY A 51 5.10 19.68 17.26
N TRP A 52 4.29 19.57 16.22
CA TRP A 52 3.02 18.79 16.25
C TRP A 52 3.00 17.54 15.36
N VAL A 53 4.15 17.15 14.78
CA VAL A 53 4.21 16.06 13.80
C VAL A 53 3.80 14.72 14.42
N PRO A 54 2.69 14.09 13.97
CA PRO A 54 2.10 12.92 14.64
C PRO A 54 2.79 11.59 14.28
N PHE A 55 3.85 11.62 13.47
CA PHE A 55 4.55 10.41 13.04
C PHE A 55 5.39 9.84 14.19
N PRO A 56 5.22 8.54 14.52
CA PRO A 56 6.02 7.88 15.53
C PRO A 56 7.43 7.54 15.00
N THR A 57 8.38 7.34 15.91
CA THR A 57 9.62 6.63 15.61
C THR A 57 9.46 5.16 15.97
N PHE A 58 10.21 4.28 15.32
CA PHE A 58 10.13 2.84 15.57
C PHE A 58 11.49 2.21 15.86
N THR A 59 11.48 1.13 16.63
CA THR A 59 12.59 0.18 16.65
C THR A 59 12.47 -0.78 15.47
N PHE A 60 13.59 -1.33 15.01
CA PHE A 60 13.60 -2.25 13.86
C PHE A 60 12.65 -3.43 14.05
N ARG A 61 12.63 -4.02 15.24
CA ARG A 61 11.74 -5.15 15.55
C ARG A 61 10.27 -4.77 15.43
N VAL A 62 9.85 -3.67 16.06
CA VAL A 62 8.44 -3.24 16.03
C VAL A 62 8.01 -2.89 14.61
N TRP A 63 8.83 -2.14 13.89
CA TRP A 63 8.59 -1.76 12.49
C TRP A 63 8.44 -3.00 11.60
N LEU A 64 9.42 -3.91 11.62
CA LEU A 64 9.43 -5.09 10.76
C LEU A 64 8.30 -6.06 11.12
N THR A 65 8.06 -6.33 12.41
CA THR A 65 6.96 -7.19 12.85
C THR A 65 5.61 -6.61 12.42
N GLY A 66 5.40 -5.30 12.58
CA GLY A 66 4.17 -4.64 12.13
C GLY A 66 3.93 -4.81 10.62
N LEU A 67 4.98 -4.63 9.81
CA LEU A 67 4.89 -4.80 8.36
C LEU A 67 4.65 -6.26 7.96
N ILE A 68 5.30 -7.23 8.60
CA ILE A 68 5.05 -8.66 8.38
C ILE A 68 3.58 -8.99 8.67
N LEU A 69 3.05 -8.54 9.81
CA LEU A 69 1.64 -8.75 10.16
C LEU A 69 0.70 -8.08 9.16
N GLY A 70 1.04 -6.88 8.68
CA GLY A 70 0.30 -6.19 7.63
C GLY A 70 0.25 -6.98 6.33
N VAL A 71 1.40 -7.51 5.89
CA VAL A 71 1.51 -8.35 4.68
C VAL A 71 0.71 -9.65 4.84
N ILE A 72 0.85 -10.35 5.97
CA ILE A 72 0.08 -11.57 6.26
C ILE A 72 -1.43 -11.28 6.23
N THR A 73 -1.85 -10.17 6.84
CA THR A 73 -3.25 -9.75 6.85
C THR A 73 -3.73 -9.48 5.42
N LEU A 74 -2.95 -8.77 4.61
CA LEU A 74 -3.27 -8.50 3.22
C LEU A 74 -3.47 -9.81 2.44
N PHE A 75 -2.56 -10.77 2.55
CA PHE A 75 -2.74 -12.07 1.90
C PHE A 75 -3.94 -12.85 2.46
N GLY A 76 -4.15 -12.85 3.78
CA GLY A 76 -5.28 -13.51 4.44
C GLY A 76 -6.64 -12.95 4.05
N LEU A 77 -6.73 -11.68 3.65
CA LEU A 77 -7.96 -11.05 3.16
C LEU A 77 -8.26 -11.35 1.68
N THR A 78 -7.30 -11.87 0.91
CA THR A 78 -7.47 -12.24 -0.51
C THR A 78 -8.74 -13.07 -0.82
N PRO A 79 -9.07 -14.16 -0.09
CA PRO A 79 -10.28 -14.95 -0.37
C PRO A 79 -11.57 -14.15 -0.21
N LEU A 80 -11.54 -13.06 0.57
CA LEU A 80 -12.69 -12.22 0.85
C LEU A 80 -12.96 -11.20 -0.26
N ILE A 81 -12.08 -11.06 -1.25
CA ILE A 81 -12.26 -10.16 -2.39
C ILE A 81 -13.40 -10.68 -3.27
N THR A 82 -14.58 -10.12 -3.04
CA THR A 82 -15.83 -10.39 -3.75
C THR A 82 -16.59 -9.07 -3.98
N ARG A 83 -17.57 -9.07 -4.90
CA ARG A 83 -18.38 -7.88 -5.21
C ARG A 83 -19.24 -7.37 -4.05
N GLU A 84 -19.57 -8.23 -3.09
CA GLU A 84 -20.47 -7.92 -1.98
C GLU A 84 -19.77 -7.13 -0.86
N ARG A 85 -18.43 -7.19 -0.82
CA ARG A 85 -17.64 -6.56 0.24
C ARG A 85 -17.12 -5.20 -0.20
N GLU A 86 -18.01 -4.21 -0.25
CA GLU A 86 -17.65 -2.85 -0.63
C GLU A 86 -16.53 -2.25 0.23
N TRP A 87 -16.47 -2.61 1.51
CA TRP A 87 -15.40 -2.15 2.42
C TRP A 87 -14.00 -2.56 1.93
N LEU A 88 -13.83 -3.74 1.33
CA LEU A 88 -12.53 -4.16 0.76
C LEU A 88 -12.16 -3.34 -0.47
N ARG A 89 -13.16 -2.88 -1.24
CA ARG A 89 -12.94 -1.96 -2.35
C ARG A 89 -12.40 -0.63 -1.83
N VAL A 90 -13.02 -0.08 -0.78
CA VAL A 90 -12.56 1.17 -0.14
C VAL A 90 -11.14 0.99 0.41
N ILE A 91 -10.86 -0.10 1.13
CA ILE A 91 -9.49 -0.43 1.60
C ILE A 91 -8.51 -0.51 0.44
N SER A 92 -8.87 -1.15 -0.67
CA SER A 92 -8.01 -1.25 -1.85
C SER A 92 -7.63 0.12 -2.41
N LEU A 93 -8.58 1.04 -2.46
CA LEU A 93 -8.34 2.41 -2.95
C LEU A 93 -7.43 3.19 -2.00
N ILE A 94 -7.66 3.09 -0.69
CA ILE A 94 -6.83 3.72 0.33
C ILE A 94 -5.39 3.16 0.27
N LEU A 95 -5.24 1.83 0.29
CA LEU A 95 -3.95 1.17 0.19
C LEU A 95 -3.22 1.57 -1.09
N ALA A 96 -3.90 1.60 -2.24
CA ALA A 96 -3.29 2.02 -3.48
C ALA A 96 -2.76 3.46 -3.43
N VAL A 97 -3.52 4.41 -2.87
CA VAL A 97 -3.06 5.80 -2.71
C VAL A 97 -1.85 5.89 -1.79
N ILE A 98 -1.88 5.20 -0.64
CA ILE A 98 -0.76 5.16 0.30
C ILE A 98 0.49 4.58 -0.37
N MET A 99 0.36 3.48 -1.11
CA MET A 99 1.50 2.81 -1.74
C MET A 99 2.05 3.58 -2.95
N VAL A 100 1.20 4.33 -3.66
CA VAL A 100 1.68 5.30 -4.67
C VAL A 100 2.48 6.41 -3.99
N GLY A 101 1.95 7.00 -2.92
CA GLY A 101 2.66 8.03 -2.17
C GLY A 101 4.00 7.53 -1.61
N ASN A 102 4.01 6.32 -1.08
CA ASN A 102 5.22 5.64 -0.61
C ASN A 102 6.24 5.50 -1.76
N GLY A 103 5.91 4.79 -2.83
CA GLY A 103 6.85 4.55 -3.94
C GLY A 103 7.38 5.83 -4.58
N LEU A 104 6.51 6.85 -4.75
CA LEU A 104 6.94 8.18 -5.22
C LEU A 104 7.88 8.87 -4.23
N GLY A 105 7.63 8.75 -2.93
CA GLY A 105 8.48 9.33 -1.88
C GLY A 105 9.93 8.87 -2.01
N HIS A 106 10.17 7.57 -2.19
CA HIS A 106 11.53 7.03 -2.39
C HIS A 106 12.18 7.52 -3.68
N ILE A 107 11.43 7.61 -4.78
CA ILE A 107 11.95 8.09 -6.07
C ILE A 107 12.30 9.58 -5.98
N VAL A 108 11.38 10.40 -5.48
CA VAL A 108 11.58 11.85 -5.33
C VAL A 108 12.72 12.14 -4.36
N ALA A 109 12.76 11.46 -3.21
CA ALA A 109 13.87 11.57 -2.26
C ALA A 109 15.21 11.22 -2.92
N SER A 110 15.23 10.19 -3.78
CA SER A 110 16.45 9.78 -4.48
C SER A 110 16.95 10.83 -5.46
N VAL A 111 16.02 11.43 -6.23
CA VAL A 111 16.33 12.51 -7.17
C VAL A 111 16.79 13.76 -6.41
N TRP A 112 16.08 14.12 -5.34
CA TRP A 112 16.35 15.34 -4.58
C TRP A 112 17.69 15.29 -3.83
N TRP A 113 17.98 14.17 -3.16
CA TRP A 113 19.24 13.98 -2.43
C TRP A 113 20.39 13.47 -3.31
N HIS A 114 20.14 13.19 -4.59
CA HIS A 114 21.12 12.64 -5.53
C HIS A 114 21.78 11.34 -5.04
N VAL A 115 21.04 10.54 -4.28
CA VAL A 115 21.48 9.24 -3.71
C VAL A 115 20.31 8.28 -3.77
N PHE A 116 20.54 7.00 -4.06
CA PHE A 116 19.47 6.00 -4.02
C PHE A 116 18.94 5.84 -2.59
N ALA A 117 17.71 6.30 -2.35
CA ALA A 117 17.02 6.12 -1.09
C ALA A 117 16.70 4.63 -0.87
N PRO A 118 16.81 4.10 0.36
CA PRO A 118 16.41 2.73 0.66
C PRO A 118 14.97 2.50 0.23
N GLY A 119 14.66 1.42 -0.50
CA GLY A 119 13.33 1.19 -1.09
C GLY A 119 13.17 1.61 -2.55
N VAL A 120 14.09 2.41 -3.12
CA VAL A 120 13.94 2.93 -4.50
C VAL A 120 14.01 1.84 -5.57
N TYR A 121 14.74 0.75 -5.33
CA TYR A 121 14.89 -0.33 -6.31
C TYR A 121 13.58 -1.06 -6.58
N SER A 122 12.76 -1.20 -5.55
CA SER A 122 11.44 -1.82 -5.61
C SER A 122 10.29 -0.83 -5.84
N SER A 123 10.51 0.48 -5.66
CA SER A 123 9.48 1.53 -5.85
C SER A 123 8.76 1.51 -7.21
N PRO A 124 9.43 1.31 -8.37
CA PRO A 124 8.72 1.23 -9.65
C PRO A 124 7.70 0.07 -9.70
N LEU A 125 8.04 -1.08 -9.11
CA LEU A 125 7.15 -2.22 -9.03
C LEU A 125 5.99 -1.95 -8.06
N LEU A 126 6.28 -1.35 -6.90
CA LEU A 126 5.25 -0.94 -5.93
C LEU A 126 4.25 0.03 -6.57
N LEU A 127 4.74 1.02 -7.34
CA LEU A 127 3.91 1.98 -8.07
C LEU A 127 3.01 1.30 -9.09
N ALA A 128 3.59 0.43 -9.92
CA ALA A 128 2.83 -0.31 -10.94
C ALA A 128 1.72 -1.16 -10.30
N ALA A 129 2.04 -1.88 -9.22
CA ALA A 129 1.07 -2.71 -8.51
C ALA A 129 -0.03 -1.88 -7.83
N ALA A 130 0.32 -0.74 -7.22
CA ALA A 130 -0.63 0.15 -6.57
C ALA A 130 -1.58 0.81 -7.59
N ILE A 131 -1.07 1.26 -8.74
CA ILE A 131 -1.89 1.80 -9.83
C ILE A 131 -2.82 0.72 -10.38
N ALA A 132 -2.32 -0.50 -10.59
CA ALA A 132 -3.14 -1.63 -11.03
C ALA A 132 -4.26 -1.94 -10.03
N LEU A 133 -3.97 -1.92 -8.72
CA LEU A 133 -4.97 -2.11 -7.69
C LEU A 133 -6.04 -1.01 -7.74
N PHE A 134 -5.63 0.25 -7.83
CA PHE A 134 -6.55 1.38 -7.90
C PHE A 134 -7.50 1.27 -9.10
N VAL A 135 -6.94 1.02 -10.28
CA VAL A 135 -7.70 0.93 -11.53
C VAL A 135 -8.67 -0.25 -11.50
N THR A 136 -8.23 -1.41 -11.02
CA THR A 136 -9.08 -2.60 -10.97
C THR A 136 -10.17 -2.50 -9.92
N ALA A 137 -9.86 -1.98 -8.72
CA ALA A 137 -10.85 -1.75 -7.66
C ALA A 137 -11.92 -0.71 -8.06
N LYS A 138 -11.53 0.37 -8.78
CA LYS A 138 -12.50 1.37 -9.29
C LYS A 138 -13.47 0.83 -10.34
N ARG A 139 -13.06 -0.19 -11.10
CA ARG A 139 -13.88 -0.76 -12.20
C ARG A 139 -14.94 -1.75 -11.72
N VAL A 140 -14.81 -2.28 -10.50
CA VAL A 140 -15.82 -3.17 -9.91
C VAL A 140 -17.00 -2.34 -9.42
N LYS A 141 -18.20 -2.66 -9.89
CA LYS A 141 -19.43 -1.99 -9.47
C LYS A 141 -19.91 -2.61 -8.15
N PRO A 142 -20.19 -1.81 -7.10
CA PRO A 142 -20.86 -2.30 -5.91
C PRO A 142 -22.23 -2.88 -6.30
N THR A 143 -22.64 -3.95 -5.64
CA THR A 143 -24.05 -4.33 -5.61
C THR A 143 -24.80 -3.20 -4.90
N SER A 144 -25.63 -2.45 -5.62
CA SER A 144 -26.56 -1.50 -5.00
C SER A 144 -27.33 -2.23 -3.91
N SER A 145 -27.21 -1.76 -2.66
CA SER A 145 -28.05 -2.22 -1.57
C SER A 145 -29.50 -2.02 -1.98
N ALA A 146 -30.21 -3.12 -2.26
CA ALA A 146 -31.65 -3.12 -2.18
C ALA A 146 -32.02 -2.95 -0.71
N HIS A 147 -31.93 -1.72 -0.22
CA HIS A 147 -32.56 -1.27 1.01
C HIS A 147 -33.40 -0.05 0.60
N GLY A 148 -34.62 -0.36 0.13
CA GLY A 148 -35.71 0.59 0.24
C GLY A 148 -36.02 0.83 1.72
N PRO A 149 -36.55 2.01 2.08
CA PRO A 149 -36.86 2.34 3.47
C PRO A 149 -37.96 1.41 4.01
N ASN A 150 -37.76 0.88 5.21
CA ASN A 150 -38.82 0.39 6.08
C ASN A 150 -38.99 1.39 7.22
#